data_AF-A0A6S7DLQ8-F1
#
_entry.id   AF-A0A6S7DLQ8-F1
#
_cell.length_a   1.000
_cell.length_b   1.000
_cell.length_c   1.000
_cell.angle_alpha   90.00
_cell.angle_beta   90.00
_cell.angle_gamma   90.00
#
_symmetry.space_group_name_H-M   'P 1'
#
loop_
_entity.id
_entity.type
_entity.pdbx_description
1 polymer ?
#
loop_
_entity_poly.entity_id
_entity_poly.type
_entity_poly.pdbx_seq_one_letter_code
_entity_poly.pdbx_strand_id
1 'polypeptide(L)'
;MARARSRSSLPDGNDPTPFDEVLRRFEQAEEKFGQAIEVEELQAIGMLLREGLISLTTAVYRRVSLPQGTETPQAANFIGWADILLNVLCGGGTNERLRQYINSHARETWQLVNWLTHSRNADKVATGIAISASEITLRTFIQLLERLRAGGTEECPSCRSRNIRTFFDIDTPPDWDYFLSAELVTGTTIRKLSKTHRIPRIRLANHKRFPPSPPNFIFILKP
;
A
#
# COMPACT_ATOMS: atom_id res chain seq x y z
N MET A 1 25.69 37.63 -19.25
CA MET A 1 24.26 37.30 -19.06
C MET A 1 24.11 35.78 -19.02
N ALA A 2 23.92 35.22 -17.83
CA ALA A 2 23.79 33.77 -17.64
C ALA A 2 22.30 33.39 -17.66
N ARG A 3 21.89 32.56 -18.62
CA ARG A 3 20.57 31.91 -18.63
C ARG A 3 20.60 30.80 -17.57
N ALA A 4 19.94 31.03 -16.44
CA ALA A 4 19.55 29.98 -15.52
C ALA A 4 18.54 29.05 -16.24
N ARG A 5 19.02 27.90 -16.72
CA ARG A 5 18.15 26.81 -17.16
C ARG A 5 17.50 26.22 -15.90
N SER A 6 16.19 26.40 -15.77
CA SER A 6 15.39 25.65 -14.81
C SER A 6 15.54 24.16 -15.11
N ARG A 7 16.15 23.41 -14.18
CA ARG A 7 15.98 21.95 -14.15
C ARG A 7 14.52 21.69 -13.79
N SER A 8 13.71 21.32 -14.77
CA SER A 8 12.41 20.70 -14.53
C SER A 8 12.67 19.31 -13.98
N SER A 9 12.52 19.13 -12.67
CA SER A 9 12.52 17.84 -11.99
C SER A 9 11.24 17.09 -12.37
N LEU A 10 11.16 16.58 -13.59
CA LEU A 10 10.24 15.49 -13.90
C LEU A 10 10.82 14.25 -13.20
N PRO A 11 10.07 13.58 -12.31
CA PRO A 11 10.49 12.29 -11.77
C PRO A 11 10.66 11.36 -12.96
N ASP A 12 11.89 10.90 -13.19
CA ASP A 12 12.15 9.86 -14.17
C ASP A 12 11.37 8.61 -13.71
N GLY A 13 10.90 7.77 -14.64
CA GLY A 13 10.12 6.55 -14.30
C GLY A 13 10.91 5.48 -13.53
N ASN A 14 12.07 5.87 -12.99
CA ASN A 14 13.09 5.10 -12.30
C ASN A 14 13.35 5.64 -10.88
N ASP A 15 12.54 6.60 -10.40
CA ASP A 15 12.61 7.03 -9.00
C ASP A 15 12.11 5.90 -8.10
N PRO A 16 12.94 5.40 -7.16
CA PRO A 16 12.59 4.25 -6.36
C PRO A 16 11.31 4.54 -5.58
N THR A 17 10.29 3.71 -5.77
CA THR A 17 9.09 3.81 -4.96
C THR A 17 9.48 3.49 -3.53
N PRO A 18 8.90 4.15 -2.52
CA PRO A 18 9.28 3.84 -1.14
C PRO A 18 8.75 2.48 -0.65
N PHE A 19 8.23 1.62 -1.55
CA PHE A 19 7.97 0.19 -1.33
C PHE A 19 9.00 -0.71 -2.02
N ASP A 20 9.87 -0.20 -2.89
CA ASP A 20 10.86 -1.01 -3.61
C ASP A 20 11.75 -1.78 -2.66
N GLU A 21 12.16 -1.13 -1.57
CA GLU A 21 12.98 -1.74 -0.54
C GLU A 21 12.23 -2.78 0.31
N VAL A 22 10.89 -2.70 0.34
CA VAL A 22 10.03 -3.74 0.92
C VAL A 22 9.92 -4.90 -0.06
N LEU A 23 9.49 -4.62 -1.30
CA LEU A 23 9.31 -5.62 -2.37
C LEU A 23 10.58 -6.44 -2.60
N ARG A 24 11.73 -5.77 -2.70
CA ARG A 24 13.04 -6.41 -2.85
C ARG A 24 13.36 -7.41 -1.75
N ARG A 25 12.97 -7.14 -0.49
CA ARG A 25 13.19 -8.09 0.62
C ARG A 25 12.33 -9.33 0.50
N PHE A 26 11.08 -9.16 0.06
CA PHE A 26 10.15 -10.27 -0.14
C PHE A 26 10.58 -11.15 -1.32
N GLU A 27 11.00 -10.53 -2.43
CA GLU A 27 11.58 -11.23 -3.57
C GLU A 27 12.83 -12.04 -3.17
N GLN A 28 13.74 -11.43 -2.41
CA GLN A 28 14.92 -12.14 -1.89
C GLN A 28 14.58 -13.32 -0.98
N ALA A 29 13.51 -13.21 -0.19
CA ALA A 29 13.03 -14.30 0.66
C ALA A 29 12.52 -15.46 -0.19
N GLU A 30 11.77 -15.19 -1.26
CA GLU A 30 11.27 -16.20 -2.20
C GLU A 30 12.38 -16.88 -2.99
N GLU A 31 13.33 -16.10 -3.51
CA GLU A 31 14.50 -16.63 -4.23
C GLU A 31 15.30 -17.59 -3.36
N LYS A 32 15.57 -17.21 -2.11
CA LYS A 32 16.27 -18.05 -1.13
C LYS A 32 15.46 -19.29 -0.77
N PHE A 33 14.15 -19.16 -0.65
CA PHE A 33 13.28 -20.29 -0.33
C PHE A 33 13.32 -21.40 -1.38
N GLY A 34 13.46 -21.04 -2.66
CA GLY A 34 13.61 -22.01 -3.75
C GLY A 34 14.84 -22.92 -3.62
N GLN A 35 15.88 -22.46 -2.91
CA GLN A 35 17.15 -23.17 -2.77
C GLN A 35 17.41 -23.69 -1.35
N ALA A 36 16.72 -23.16 -0.34
CA ALA A 36 16.95 -23.52 1.06
C ALA A 36 16.66 -25.01 1.31
N ILE A 37 17.55 -25.67 2.05
CA ILE A 37 17.44 -27.06 2.50
C ILE A 37 17.64 -27.12 4.02
N GLU A 38 18.64 -26.40 4.52
CA GLU A 38 19.02 -26.44 5.93
C GLU A 38 18.20 -25.49 6.79
N VAL A 39 18.09 -25.82 8.08
CA VAL A 39 17.29 -25.06 9.05
C VAL A 39 17.79 -23.61 9.16
N GLU A 40 19.11 -23.40 9.13
CA GLU A 40 19.73 -22.08 9.21
C GLU A 40 19.35 -21.19 8.00
N GLU A 41 19.15 -21.79 6.83
CA GLU A 41 18.71 -21.06 5.63
C GLU A 41 17.24 -20.65 5.76
N LEU A 42 16.39 -21.52 6.32
CA LEU A 42 14.99 -21.22 6.62
C LEU A 42 14.85 -20.14 7.72
N GLN A 43 15.72 -20.17 8.73
CA GLN A 43 15.81 -19.11 9.74
C GLN A 43 16.22 -17.77 9.11
N ALA A 44 17.17 -17.78 8.18
CA ALA A 44 17.60 -16.59 7.47
C ALA A 44 16.48 -15.99 6.61
N ILE A 45 15.62 -16.84 6.00
CA ILE A 45 14.40 -16.39 5.31
C ILE A 45 13.44 -15.73 6.31
N GLY A 46 13.25 -16.32 7.50
CA GLY A 46 12.47 -15.70 8.58
C GLY A 46 12.99 -14.30 8.95
N MET A 47 14.31 -14.11 8.99
CA MET A 47 14.91 -12.80 9.26
C MET A 47 14.58 -11.77 8.17
N LEU A 48 14.66 -12.16 6.90
CA LEU A 48 14.29 -11.29 5.78
C LEU A 48 12.82 -10.88 5.82
N LEU A 49 11.91 -11.82 6.11
CA LEU A 49 10.48 -11.53 6.27
C LEU A 49 10.23 -10.57 7.43
N ARG A 50 10.92 -10.76 8.57
CA ARG A 50 10.79 -9.88 9.74
C ARG A 50 11.19 -8.45 9.41
N GLU A 51 12.33 -8.27 8.76
CA GLU A 51 12.81 -6.96 8.32
C GLU A 51 11.91 -6.34 7.24
N GLY A 52 11.37 -7.17 6.35
CA GLY A 52 10.39 -6.78 5.34
C GLY A 52 9.12 -6.20 5.98
N LEU A 53 8.58 -6.86 7.00
CA LEU A 53 7.39 -6.38 7.73
C LEU A 53 7.63 -5.06 8.49
N ILE A 54 8.81 -4.88 9.12
CA ILE A 54 9.18 -3.61 9.75
C ILE A 54 9.33 -2.50 8.70
N SER A 55 9.94 -2.82 7.56
CA SER A 55 10.11 -1.89 6.44
C SER A 55 8.76 -1.49 5.86
N LEU A 56 7.82 -2.43 5.78
CA LEU A 56 6.44 -2.19 5.36
C LEU A 56 5.74 -1.16 6.24
N THR A 57 5.69 -1.38 7.56
CA THR A 57 5.02 -0.42 8.46
C THR A 57 5.69 0.95 8.43
N THR A 58 7.01 1.00 8.33
CA THR A 58 7.77 2.25 8.18
C THR A 58 7.40 2.98 6.88
N ALA A 59 7.30 2.25 5.77
CA ALA A 59 6.89 2.81 4.48
C ALA A 59 5.45 3.35 4.53
N VAL A 60 4.52 2.58 5.10
CA VAL A 60 3.12 2.99 5.25
C VAL A 60 3.00 4.22 6.15
N TYR A 61 3.68 4.23 7.30
CA TYR A 61 3.68 5.35 8.24
C TYR A 61 4.06 6.68 7.60
N ARG A 62 5.10 6.70 6.75
CA ARG A 62 5.54 7.92 6.04
C ARG A 62 4.49 8.52 5.08
N ARG A 63 3.41 7.79 4.79
CA ARG A 63 2.37 8.18 3.82
C ARG A 63 1.02 8.47 4.46
N VAL A 64 0.88 8.23 5.75
CA VAL A 64 -0.33 8.54 6.51
C VAL A 64 -0.07 9.68 7.47
N SER A 65 -1.11 10.43 7.81
CA SER A 65 -1.03 11.40 8.90
C SER A 65 -1.70 10.81 10.13
N LEU A 66 -0.96 10.78 11.23
CA LEU A 66 -1.49 10.32 12.51
C LEU A 66 -2.30 11.44 13.19
N PRO A 67 -3.35 11.09 13.95
CA PRO A 67 -4.02 12.05 14.83
C PRO A 67 -3.05 12.69 15.82
N GLN A 68 -3.29 13.96 16.17
CA GLN A 68 -2.48 14.67 17.16
C GLN A 68 -2.51 13.93 18.51
N GLY A 69 -1.35 13.86 19.17
CA GLY A 69 -1.21 13.17 20.47
C GLY A 69 -1.13 11.64 20.39
N THR A 70 -1.02 11.06 19.20
CA THR A 70 -0.78 9.61 19.05
C THR A 70 0.63 9.27 19.52
N GLU A 71 0.75 8.42 20.53
CA GLU A 71 2.04 7.91 21.01
C GLU A 71 2.62 6.95 19.96
N THR A 72 3.84 7.24 19.49
CA THR A 72 4.49 6.41 18.46
C THR A 72 5.28 5.27 19.11
N PRO A 73 5.04 4.01 18.73
CA PRO A 73 5.79 2.88 19.25
C PRO A 73 7.22 2.88 18.70
N GLN A 74 8.09 2.04 19.29
CA GLN A 74 9.44 1.82 18.79
C GLN A 74 9.41 1.38 17.31
N ALA A 75 10.42 1.77 16.53
CA ALA A 75 10.47 1.49 15.09
C ALA A 75 10.30 0.00 14.74
N ALA A 76 10.91 -0.89 15.53
CA ALA A 76 10.82 -2.34 15.33
C ALA A 76 9.55 -2.98 15.89
N ASN A 77 8.67 -2.23 16.57
CA ASN A 77 7.41 -2.75 17.12
C ASN A 77 6.35 -2.85 16.01
N PHE A 78 6.46 -3.89 15.19
CA PHE A 78 5.56 -4.14 14.07
C PHE A 78 4.09 -4.18 14.51
N ILE A 79 3.75 -4.91 15.59
CA ILE A 79 2.36 -5.05 16.05
C ILE A 79 1.78 -3.69 16.45
N GLY A 80 2.53 -2.89 17.21
CA GLY A 80 2.09 -1.55 17.62
C GLY A 80 1.87 -0.63 16.43
N TRP A 81 2.78 -0.68 15.45
CA TRP A 81 2.60 0.07 14.20
C TRP A 81 1.40 -0.42 13.39
N ALA A 82 1.21 -1.72 13.23
CA ALA A 82 0.09 -2.29 12.50
C ALA A 82 -1.25 -1.83 13.09
N ASP A 83 -1.39 -1.82 14.42
CA ASP A 83 -2.60 -1.36 15.09
C ASP A 83 -2.91 0.12 14.80
N ILE A 84 -1.94 1.01 15.01
CA ILE A 84 -2.08 2.45 14.75
C ILE A 84 -2.42 2.70 13.27
N LEU A 85 -1.67 2.08 12.36
CA LEU A 85 -1.84 2.28 10.93
C LEU A 85 -3.21 1.76 10.45
N LEU A 86 -3.67 0.62 10.94
CA LEU A 86 -4.99 0.08 10.59
C LEU A 86 -6.13 0.90 11.20
N ASN A 87 -5.95 1.53 12.35
CA ASN A 87 -6.94 2.49 12.89
C ASN A 87 -7.09 3.73 11.98
N VAL A 88 -5.99 4.17 11.35
CA VAL A 88 -6.02 5.28 10.38
C VAL A 88 -6.57 4.84 9.02
N LEU A 89 -6.09 3.72 8.48
CA LEU A 89 -6.44 3.21 7.16
C LEU A 89 -7.87 2.65 7.09
N CYS A 90 -8.33 2.03 8.16
CA CYS A 90 -9.66 1.43 8.30
C CYS A 90 -10.48 2.18 9.37
N GLY A 91 -10.46 3.51 9.31
CA GLY A 91 -11.25 4.35 10.21
C GLY A 91 -12.76 4.13 10.08
N GLY A 92 -13.50 4.49 11.12
CA GLY A 92 -14.96 4.36 11.17
C GLY A 92 -15.47 2.97 11.60
N GLY A 93 -16.69 2.95 12.13
CA GLY A 93 -17.33 1.72 12.65
C GLY A 93 -17.65 0.69 11.56
N THR A 94 -17.96 1.13 10.34
CA THR A 94 -18.27 0.24 9.20
C THR A 94 -17.07 -0.63 8.78
N ASN A 95 -15.85 -0.21 9.10
CA ASN A 95 -14.62 -0.96 8.80
C ASN A 95 -14.15 -1.83 9.99
N GLU A 96 -14.90 -1.93 11.08
CA GLU A 96 -14.47 -2.64 12.30
C GLU A 96 -14.08 -4.10 12.03
N ARG A 97 -14.95 -4.86 11.36
CA ARG A 97 -14.70 -6.28 11.05
C ARG A 97 -13.46 -6.46 10.16
N LEU A 98 -13.30 -5.59 9.17
CA LEU A 98 -12.13 -5.60 8.28
C LEU A 98 -10.86 -5.28 9.07
N ARG A 99 -10.90 -4.24 9.91
CA ARG A 99 -9.78 -3.83 10.77
C ARG A 99 -9.36 -4.95 11.72
N GLN A 100 -10.31 -5.59 12.39
CA GLN A 100 -10.05 -6.73 13.29
C GLN A 100 -9.42 -7.91 12.56
N TYR A 101 -9.95 -8.28 11.39
CA TYR A 101 -9.39 -9.37 10.58
C TYR A 101 -7.93 -9.10 10.19
N ILE A 102 -7.64 -7.93 9.64
CA ILE A 102 -6.29 -7.59 9.16
C ILE A 102 -5.31 -7.46 10.34
N ASN A 103 -5.75 -6.90 11.46
CA ASN A 103 -4.92 -6.77 12.66
C ASN A 103 -4.56 -8.15 13.23
N SER A 104 -5.54 -9.06 13.32
CA SER A 104 -5.30 -10.45 13.72
C SER A 104 -4.33 -11.16 12.76
N HIS A 105 -4.57 -11.06 11.45
CA HIS A 105 -3.70 -11.66 10.43
C HIS A 105 -2.26 -11.14 10.53
N ALA A 106 -2.07 -9.82 10.65
CA ALA A 106 -0.74 -9.22 10.78
C ALA A 106 -0.04 -9.68 12.08
N ARG A 107 -0.77 -9.77 13.20
CA ARG A 107 -0.25 -10.25 14.47
C ARG A 107 0.20 -11.71 14.41
N GLU A 108 -0.61 -12.59 13.85
CA GLU A 108 -0.27 -14.01 13.71
C GLU A 108 0.88 -14.23 12.72
N THR A 109 0.90 -13.47 11.62
CA THR A 109 2.02 -13.45 10.67
C THR A 109 3.33 -13.08 11.36
N TRP A 110 3.33 -12.01 12.16
CA TRP A 110 4.50 -11.58 12.92
C TRP A 110 4.99 -12.62 13.92
N GLN A 111 4.07 -13.30 14.61
CA GLN A 111 4.41 -14.38 15.54
C GLN A 111 5.07 -15.56 14.80
N LEU A 112 4.50 -15.98 13.68
CA LEU A 112 5.04 -17.08 12.86
C LEU A 112 6.44 -16.75 12.34
N VAL A 113 6.63 -15.54 11.79
CA VAL A 113 7.93 -15.09 11.29
C VAL A 113 8.97 -15.02 12.41
N ASN A 114 8.62 -14.51 13.60
CA ASN A 114 9.54 -14.47 14.73
C ASN A 114 9.88 -15.86 15.30
N TRP A 115 8.95 -16.80 15.24
CA TRP A 115 9.23 -18.17 15.61
C TRP A 115 10.25 -18.79 14.64
N LEU A 116 10.09 -18.55 13.33
CA LEU A 116 11.02 -19.04 12.31
C LEU A 116 12.46 -18.57 12.53
N THR A 117 12.69 -17.35 13.05
CA THR A 117 14.05 -16.83 13.25
C THR A 117 14.85 -17.55 14.33
N HIS A 118 14.21 -18.34 15.19
CA HIS A 118 14.85 -19.01 16.33
C HIS A 118 14.56 -20.50 16.41
N SER A 119 13.68 -21.02 15.55
CA SER A 119 13.26 -22.42 15.59
C SER A 119 14.32 -23.35 15.00
N ARG A 120 14.83 -24.27 15.81
CA ARG A 120 15.71 -25.37 15.34
C ARG A 120 14.98 -26.42 14.50
N ASN A 121 13.66 -26.36 14.46
CA ASN A 121 12.80 -27.25 13.68
C ASN A 121 12.01 -26.44 12.64
N ALA A 122 12.56 -25.33 12.15
CA ALA A 122 11.98 -24.65 11.01
C ALA A 122 11.98 -25.61 9.82
N ASP A 123 10.83 -25.74 9.15
CA ASP A 123 10.67 -26.60 7.98
C ASP A 123 10.20 -25.78 6.76
N LYS A 124 10.23 -26.41 5.58
CA LYS A 124 9.83 -25.74 4.34
C LYS A 124 8.35 -25.34 4.33
N VAL A 125 7.49 -26.11 5.00
CA VAL A 125 6.05 -25.88 4.99
C VAL A 125 5.72 -24.61 5.78
N ALA A 126 6.20 -24.52 7.02
CA ALA A 126 6.04 -23.36 7.87
C ALA A 126 6.69 -22.11 7.25
N THR A 127 7.86 -22.26 6.61
CA THR A 127 8.53 -21.16 5.91
C THR A 127 7.71 -20.67 4.72
N GLY A 128 7.19 -21.58 3.88
CA GLY A 128 6.33 -21.23 2.75
C GLY A 128 5.04 -20.53 3.18
N ILE A 129 4.41 -21.01 4.27
CA ILE A 129 3.23 -20.37 4.87
C ILE A 129 3.58 -18.95 5.36
N ALA A 130 4.73 -18.77 6.01
CA ALA A 130 5.15 -17.46 6.49
C ALA A 130 5.42 -16.46 5.36
N ILE A 131 6.01 -16.91 4.25
CA ILE A 131 6.17 -16.10 3.03
C ILE A 131 4.79 -15.63 2.56
N SER A 132 3.88 -16.57 2.29
CA SER A 132 2.52 -16.26 1.80
C SER A 132 1.76 -15.32 2.75
N ALA A 133 1.82 -15.56 4.06
CA ALA A 133 1.16 -14.72 5.05
C ALA A 133 1.73 -13.30 5.10
N SER A 134 3.05 -13.18 4.96
CA SER A 134 3.75 -11.89 4.90
C SER A 134 3.38 -11.13 3.62
N GLU A 135 3.32 -11.82 2.48
CA GLU A 135 2.93 -11.20 1.22
C GLU A 135 1.47 -10.72 1.23
N ILE A 136 0.56 -11.51 1.82
CA ILE A 136 -0.84 -11.10 2.02
C ILE A 136 -0.89 -9.83 2.88
N THR A 137 -0.05 -9.76 3.92
CA THR A 137 0.08 -8.56 4.76
C THR A 137 0.53 -7.37 3.92
N LEU A 138 1.61 -7.51 3.13
CA LEU A 138 2.09 -6.49 2.21
C LEU A 138 1.02 -5.98 1.25
N ARG A 139 0.38 -6.90 0.51
CA ARG A 139 -0.69 -6.59 -0.46
C ARG A 139 -1.85 -5.85 0.22
N THR A 140 -2.26 -6.30 1.40
CA THR A 140 -3.37 -5.68 2.15
C THR A 140 -3.04 -4.23 2.54
N PHE A 141 -1.84 -3.97 3.05
CA PHE A 141 -1.44 -2.60 3.40
C PHE A 141 -1.35 -1.69 2.18
N ILE A 142 -0.86 -2.19 1.04
CA ILE A 142 -0.83 -1.44 -0.23
C ILE A 142 -2.26 -1.11 -0.69
N GLN A 143 -3.17 -2.10 -0.71
CA GLN A 143 -4.57 -1.91 -1.10
C GLN A 143 -5.29 -0.89 -0.21
N LEU A 144 -5.05 -0.93 1.10
CA LEU A 144 -5.62 0.04 2.04
C LEU A 144 -5.09 1.46 1.82
N LEU A 145 -3.80 1.62 1.50
CA LEU A 145 -3.23 2.92 1.15
C LEU A 145 -3.80 3.46 -0.16
N GLU A 146 -3.99 2.61 -1.15
CA GLU A 146 -4.65 2.99 -2.41
C GLU A 146 -6.09 3.42 -2.18
N ARG A 147 -6.85 2.69 -1.35
CA ARG A 147 -8.20 3.06 -0.93
C ARG A 147 -8.25 4.43 -0.24
N LEU A 148 -7.28 4.70 0.65
CA LEU A 148 -7.15 6.01 1.30
C LEU A 148 -6.85 7.12 0.29
N ARG A 149 -5.94 6.88 -0.67
CA ARG A 149 -5.58 7.84 -1.73
C ARG A 149 -6.75 8.15 -2.65
N ALA A 150 -7.58 7.16 -2.98
CA ALA A 150 -8.82 7.33 -3.73
C ALA A 150 -9.93 8.06 -2.94
N GLY A 151 -9.64 8.54 -1.71
CA GLY A 151 -10.59 9.31 -0.91
C GLY A 151 -11.71 8.48 -0.32
N GLY A 152 -11.54 7.16 -0.22
CA GLY A 152 -12.52 6.25 0.40
C GLY A 152 -13.88 6.19 -0.30
N THR A 153 -14.02 6.79 -1.49
CA THR A 153 -15.25 6.73 -2.27
C THR A 153 -15.27 5.40 -3.03
N GLU A 154 -16.07 4.45 -2.55
CA GLU A 154 -16.24 3.13 -3.18
C GLU A 154 -17.37 3.11 -4.21
N GLU A 155 -18.18 4.15 -4.23
CA GLU A 155 -19.36 4.25 -5.07
C GLU A 155 -19.56 5.70 -5.54
N CYS A 156 -19.70 5.90 -6.86
CA CYS A 156 -19.98 7.22 -7.39
C CYS A 156 -21.39 7.67 -6.95
N PRO A 157 -21.55 8.85 -6.32
CA PRO A 157 -22.85 9.31 -5.84
C PRO A 157 -23.86 9.59 -6.96
N SER A 158 -23.38 9.75 -8.21
CA SER A 158 -24.24 10.04 -9.37
C SER A 158 -24.73 8.77 -10.09
N CYS A 159 -23.86 7.78 -10.28
CA CYS A 159 -24.17 6.60 -11.09
C CYS A 159 -24.10 5.26 -10.35
N ARG A 160 -23.77 5.26 -9.06
CA ARG A 160 -23.57 4.05 -8.24
C ARG A 160 -22.51 3.08 -8.77
N SER A 161 -21.71 3.51 -9.75
CA SER A 161 -20.62 2.70 -10.28
C SER A 161 -19.51 2.59 -9.23
N ARG A 162 -19.03 1.36 -9.04
CA ARG A 162 -17.88 1.02 -8.19
C ARG A 162 -16.56 1.01 -8.97
N ASN A 163 -16.61 1.19 -10.30
CA ASN A 163 -15.42 1.33 -11.14
C ASN A 163 -14.98 2.79 -11.13
N ILE A 164 -14.31 3.18 -10.03
CA ILE A 164 -13.82 4.53 -9.79
C ILE A 164 -12.33 4.56 -10.08
N ARG A 165 -11.91 5.45 -10.98
CA ARG A 165 -10.50 5.66 -11.35
C ARG A 165 -10.07 7.05 -10.90
N THR A 166 -8.87 7.13 -10.33
CA THR A 166 -8.19 8.38 -10.02
C THR A 166 -7.48 8.90 -11.27
N PHE A 167 -7.82 10.11 -11.70
CA PHE A 167 -7.13 10.81 -12.78
C PHE A 167 -6.43 12.04 -12.21
N PHE A 168 -5.19 12.26 -12.67
CA PHE A 168 -4.47 13.50 -12.42
C PHE A 168 -4.85 14.50 -13.52
N ASP A 169 -5.37 15.66 -13.14
CA ASP A 169 -5.75 16.73 -14.07
C ASP A 169 -4.96 18.00 -13.73
N ILE A 170 -4.11 18.42 -14.68
CA ILE A 170 -3.21 19.55 -14.56
C ILE A 170 -3.97 20.89 -14.48
N ASP A 171 -5.18 20.94 -15.05
CA ASP A 171 -5.90 22.20 -15.29
C ASP A 171 -6.96 22.52 -14.22
N THR A 172 -6.99 21.80 -13.09
CA THR A 172 -8.02 22.04 -12.05
C THR A 172 -7.47 22.75 -10.80
N PRO A 173 -7.92 23.98 -10.52
CA PRO A 173 -7.60 24.68 -9.28
C PRO A 173 -8.43 24.20 -8.07
N PRO A 174 -7.89 24.31 -6.83
CA PRO A 174 -6.57 24.80 -6.52
C PRO A 174 -5.56 23.64 -6.41
N ASP A 175 -4.56 23.68 -7.28
CA ASP A 175 -3.27 22.98 -7.16
C ASP A 175 -3.28 21.46 -7.40
N TRP A 176 -3.34 21.06 -8.68
CA TRP A 176 -2.93 19.72 -9.13
C TRP A 176 -3.66 18.58 -8.39
N ASP A 177 -4.96 18.75 -8.16
CA ASP A 177 -5.76 17.81 -7.39
C ASP A 177 -6.13 16.56 -8.21
N TYR A 178 -6.25 15.41 -7.54
CA TYR A 178 -6.74 14.18 -8.18
C TYR A 178 -8.27 14.22 -8.22
N PHE A 179 -8.86 13.90 -9.38
CA PHE A 179 -10.32 13.72 -9.50
C PHE A 179 -10.65 12.26 -9.71
N LEU A 180 -11.73 11.84 -9.06
CA LEU A 180 -12.33 10.53 -9.27
C LEU A 180 -13.28 10.63 -10.47
N SER A 181 -13.18 9.68 -11.40
CA SER A 181 -14.20 9.47 -12.42
C SER A 181 -14.67 8.03 -12.38
N ALA A 182 -15.93 7.81 -12.73
CA ALA A 182 -16.49 6.48 -12.81
C ALA A 182 -17.00 6.18 -14.22
N GLU A 183 -16.71 4.99 -14.73
CA GLU A 183 -17.31 4.50 -15.97
C GLU A 183 -18.74 4.03 -15.67
N LEU A 184 -19.71 4.63 -16.36
CA LEU A 184 -21.10 4.18 -16.40
C LEU A 184 -21.18 2.91 -17.24
N VAL A 185 -21.55 1.78 -16.64
CA VAL A 185 -22.01 0.60 -17.38
C VAL A 185 -23.53 0.68 -17.48
N THR A 186 -24.04 1.51 -18.38
CA THR A 186 -25.44 1.40 -18.81
C THR A 186 -25.49 0.41 -19.95
N GLY A 187 -26.17 -0.72 -19.73
CA GLY A 187 -26.39 -1.73 -20.74
C GLY A 187 -26.98 -1.11 -22.00
N THR A 188 -26.50 -1.59 -23.15
CA THR A 188 -26.87 -1.22 -24.53
C THR A 188 -26.16 0.02 -25.08
N THR A 189 -25.26 -0.28 -26.03
CA THR A 189 -24.58 0.63 -26.95
C THR A 189 -23.47 1.49 -26.34
N ILE A 190 -22.25 1.22 -26.82
CA ILE A 190 -21.04 2.04 -26.67
C ILE A 190 -21.33 3.43 -27.29
N ARG A 191 -22.02 4.31 -26.55
CA ARG A 191 -22.06 5.74 -26.83
C ARG A 191 -20.86 6.36 -26.13
N LYS A 192 -19.95 6.91 -26.95
CA LYS A 192 -18.81 7.72 -26.52
C LYS A 192 -19.20 8.64 -25.34
N LEU A 193 -18.59 8.34 -24.20
CA LEU A 193 -17.99 9.28 -23.24
C LEU A 193 -18.49 10.73 -23.38
N SER A 194 -19.39 11.18 -22.51
CA SER A 194 -19.66 12.62 -22.37
C SER A 194 -20.10 13.08 -20.96
N LYS A 195 -20.05 12.23 -19.94
CA LYS A 195 -20.32 12.68 -18.55
C LYS A 195 -19.35 12.06 -17.55
N THR A 196 -18.09 12.48 -17.61
CA THR A 196 -17.17 12.43 -16.48
C THR A 196 -17.79 13.24 -15.34
N HIS A 197 -18.41 12.57 -14.36
CA HIS A 197 -18.82 13.23 -13.12
C HIS A 197 -17.57 13.49 -12.30
N ARG A 198 -17.14 14.74 -12.21
CA ARG A 198 -16.14 15.16 -11.21
C ARG A 198 -16.77 15.00 -9.83
N ILE A 199 -16.23 14.08 -9.04
CA ILE A 199 -16.57 13.97 -7.61
C ILE A 199 -15.64 14.96 -6.88
N PRO A 200 -16.16 16.04 -6.27
CA PRO A 200 -15.32 16.95 -5.50
C PRO A 200 -14.75 16.21 -4.29
N ARG A 201 -13.44 16.34 -4.08
CA ARG A 201 -12.73 15.76 -2.95
C ARG A 201 -13.24 16.40 -1.66
N ILE A 202 -13.70 15.61 -0.69
CA ILE A 202 -14.00 16.11 0.65
C ILE A 202 -12.67 16.64 1.23
N ARG A 203 -12.66 17.93 1.55
CA ARG A 203 -11.50 18.71 2.00
C ARG A 203 -10.97 18.13 3.33
N LEU A 204 -9.98 17.24 3.29
CA LEU A 204 -9.18 16.91 4.46
C LEU A 204 -8.17 18.04 4.69
N ALA A 205 -8.26 18.66 5.86
CA ALA A 205 -7.47 19.82 6.23
C ALA A 205 -5.96 19.50 6.24
N ASN A 206 -5.18 20.37 5.58
CA ASN A 206 -3.74 20.57 5.77
C ASN A 206 -2.84 19.31 5.72
N HIS A 207 -2.64 18.74 4.53
CA HIS A 207 -1.48 17.87 4.27
C HIS A 207 -0.37 18.64 3.57
N LYS A 208 0.85 18.57 4.13
CA LYS A 208 2.08 19.01 3.46
C LYS A 208 2.20 18.30 2.12
N ARG A 209 2.29 19.08 1.05
CA ARG A 209 2.33 18.64 -0.35
C ARG A 209 3.61 17.85 -0.62
N PHE A 210 3.47 16.62 -1.08
CA PHE A 210 4.55 15.87 -1.74
C PHE A 210 4.24 15.84 -3.25
N PRO A 211 5.22 16.08 -4.13
CA PRO A 211 5.01 15.97 -5.57
C PRO A 211 4.72 14.51 -5.96
N PRO A 212 3.87 14.27 -6.96
CA PRO A 212 3.45 12.93 -7.34
C PRO A 212 4.57 12.16 -8.07
N SER A 213 4.73 10.87 -7.73
CA SER A 213 5.38 9.89 -8.60
C SER A 213 4.45 9.56 -9.79
N PRO A 214 4.96 9.42 -11.02
CA PRO A 214 4.15 9.13 -12.19
C PRO A 214 3.41 7.78 -12.06
N PRO A 215 2.24 7.62 -12.70
CA PRO A 215 1.50 6.38 -12.69
C PRO A 215 2.18 5.41 -13.65
N ASN A 216 2.94 4.45 -13.14
CA ASN A 216 3.50 3.39 -13.97
C ASN A 216 3.02 2.01 -13.51
N PHE A 217 2.43 1.32 -14.49
CA PHE A 217 2.11 -0.10 -14.60
C PHE A 217 0.86 -0.64 -13.90
N ILE A 218 -0.24 -0.55 -14.67
CA ILE A 218 -1.21 -1.65 -14.76
C ILE A 218 -0.43 -2.89 -15.26
N PHE A 219 -0.12 -3.83 -14.36
CA PHE A 219 0.15 -5.21 -14.79
C PHE A 219 -1.17 -5.81 -15.27
N ILE A 220 -1.45 -5.66 -16.57
CA ILE A 220 -2.35 -6.60 -17.26
C ILE A 220 -1.51 -7.86 -17.45
N LEU A 221 -1.63 -8.81 -16.52
CA LEU A 221 -1.36 -10.21 -16.84
C LEU A 221 -2.32 -10.57 -17.97
N LYS A 222 -1.83 -10.59 -19.20
CA LYS A 222 -2.47 -11.35 -20.28
C LYS A 222 -2.16 -12.83 -20.05
N PRO A 223 -3.10 -13.72 -20.39
CA PRO A 223 -2.97 -15.16 -20.17
C PRO A 223 -1.79 -15.77 -20.94
#